data_AF-A0A4S2ATX4-F1
#
_entry.id   AF-A0A4S2ATX4-F1
#
_cell.length_a   1.000
_cell.length_b   1.000
_cell.length_c   1.000
_cell.angle_alpha   90.00
_cell.angle_beta   90.00
_cell.angle_gamma   90.00
#
_symmetry.space_group_name_H-M   'P 1'
#
loop_
_entity.id
_entity.type
_entity.pdbx_description
1 polymer ?
#
loop_
_entity_poly.entity_id
_entity_poly.type
_entity_poly.pdbx_seq_one_letter_code
_entity_poly.pdbx_strand_id
1 'polypeptide(L)'
;MWLTSSSIGRKLVMAITGACLVLFVTFHCLMNAVAIVWPASYNVICELLGANWYALAASAGLALLFIIHIIYAVWLTLQNRKARGNDRYAVTAKPKSVEWSSQNMLVLGIVVLAFLVVHLIQFWAKMQLQEIRGVEGTLPPSMGTLFIQEAFSMVYTPIVYIIGFIALWFHMNHGFWSMFQSCGWDNDTWLPRLKKISCWWTTIVIALFIAQAVVFTVNAHNDFYKTDDALRSQYVGVIGKMVGLPVDRVSSEQLPMVIEQNLNVLSDPQFAAQLSDPQVQMQTGLTPESHQELLSKYQHAKAFLDYFMIDNEAAPAAQPIEEQPEN
;
A
#
# COMPACT_ATOMS: atom_id res chain seq x y z
N MET A 1 -21.38 7.96 -29.73
CA MET A 1 -22.08 8.36 -28.47
C MET A 1 -21.63 9.75 -28.07
N TRP A 2 -22.52 10.60 -27.56
CA TRP A 2 -22.22 12.00 -27.19
C TRP A 2 -21.03 12.15 -26.21
N LEU A 3 -20.83 11.16 -25.33
CA LEU A 3 -19.72 11.09 -24.36
C LEU A 3 -18.32 11.03 -25.00
N THR A 4 -18.21 10.50 -26.22
CA THR A 4 -16.93 10.41 -26.95
C THR A 4 -16.83 11.41 -28.10
N SER A 5 -17.96 11.95 -28.58
CA SER A 5 -18.02 12.82 -29.76
C SER A 5 -17.95 14.32 -29.42
N SER A 6 -18.41 14.74 -28.24
CA SER A 6 -18.46 16.15 -27.82
C SER A 6 -17.33 16.53 -26.85
N SER A 7 -16.91 17.80 -26.84
CA SER A 7 -15.94 18.32 -25.87
C SER A 7 -16.50 18.34 -24.44
N ILE A 8 -17.80 18.59 -24.28
CA ILE A 8 -18.50 18.55 -22.98
C ILE A 8 -18.54 17.12 -22.43
N GLY A 9 -18.93 16.13 -23.25
CA GLY A 9 -18.98 14.73 -22.85
C GLY A 9 -17.63 14.21 -22.35
N ARG A 10 -16.52 14.61 -22.99
CA ARG A 10 -15.17 14.24 -22.54
C ARG A 10 -14.81 14.84 -21.18
N LYS A 11 -15.15 16.11 -20.94
CA LYS A 11 -14.92 16.76 -19.64
C LYS A 11 -15.76 16.13 -18.53
N LEU A 12 -16.98 15.68 -18.83
CA LEU A 12 -17.81 14.98 -17.85
C LEU A 12 -17.19 13.64 -17.43
N VAL A 13 -16.72 12.82 -18.38
CA VAL A 13 -16.01 11.57 -18.06
C VAL A 13 -14.75 11.83 -17.25
N MET A 14 -14.00 12.87 -17.61
CA MET A 14 -12.82 13.32 -16.86
C MET A 14 -13.16 13.71 -15.41
N ALA A 15 -14.26 14.44 -15.21
CA ALA A 15 -14.74 14.87 -13.90
C ALA A 15 -15.20 13.67 -13.03
N ILE A 16 -15.98 12.75 -13.58
CA ILE A 16 -16.49 11.59 -12.85
C ILE A 16 -15.35 10.65 -12.43
N THR A 17 -14.46 10.31 -13.36
CA THR A 17 -13.28 9.48 -13.03
C THR A 17 -12.38 10.16 -12.01
N GLY A 18 -12.14 11.47 -12.14
CA GLY A 18 -11.41 12.27 -11.16
C GLY A 18 -12.05 12.26 -9.77
N ALA A 19 -13.38 12.40 -9.69
CA ALA A 19 -14.10 12.36 -8.42
C ALA A 19 -13.94 11.00 -7.72
N CYS A 20 -14.07 9.89 -8.45
CA CYS A 20 -13.85 8.55 -7.90
C CYS A 20 -12.41 8.37 -7.40
N LEU A 21 -11.41 8.87 -8.14
CA LEU A 21 -10.01 8.79 -7.73
C LEU A 21 -9.71 9.66 -6.49
N VAL A 22 -10.31 10.84 -6.37
CA VAL A 22 -10.21 11.67 -5.15
C VAL A 22 -10.78 10.93 -3.93
N LEU A 23 -11.95 10.30 -4.08
CA LEU A 23 -12.55 9.50 -3.00
C LEU A 23 -11.66 8.32 -2.60
N PHE A 24 -11.10 7.61 -3.59
CA PHE A 24 -10.15 6.53 -3.34
C PHE A 24 -8.91 7.03 -2.60
N VAL A 25 -8.25 8.09 -3.07
CA VAL A 25 -7.04 8.63 -2.44
C VAL A 25 -7.32 9.10 -1.01
N THR A 26 -8.51 9.67 -0.76
CA THR A 26 -8.95 10.05 0.58
C THR A 26 -9.10 8.83 1.48
N PHE A 27 -9.84 7.83 1.03
CA PHE A 27 -10.02 6.57 1.76
C PHE A 27 -8.67 5.89 2.03
N HIS A 28 -7.79 5.85 1.04
CA HIS A 28 -6.45 5.30 1.13
C HIS A 28 -5.60 6.05 2.17
N CYS A 29 -5.66 7.39 2.20
CA CYS A 29 -4.99 8.20 3.22
C CYS A 29 -5.47 7.85 4.64
N LEU A 30 -6.78 7.69 4.83
CA LEU A 30 -7.37 7.37 6.13
C LEU A 30 -6.99 5.97 6.60
N MET A 31 -6.99 4.98 5.71
CA MET A 31 -6.54 3.62 6.06
C MET A 31 -5.06 3.59 6.42
N ASN A 32 -4.21 4.29 5.67
CA ASN A 32 -2.78 4.36 6.00
C ASN A 32 -2.53 5.06 7.34
N ALA A 33 -3.39 5.98 7.77
CA ALA A 33 -3.28 6.59 9.09
C ALA A 33 -3.48 5.56 10.23
N VAL A 34 -4.22 4.46 9.99
CA VAL A 34 -4.34 3.36 10.96
C VAL A 34 -2.98 2.69 11.20
N ALA A 35 -2.10 2.59 10.19
CA ALA A 35 -0.75 2.05 10.37
C ALA A 35 0.14 2.89 11.29
N ILE A 36 -0.21 4.15 11.52
CA ILE A 36 0.48 5.03 12.50
C ILE A 36 -0.07 4.80 13.90
N VAL A 37 -1.40 4.84 14.05
CA VAL A 37 -2.05 4.89 15.38
C VAL A 37 -2.29 3.49 15.96
N TRP A 38 -2.63 2.52 15.11
CA TRP A 38 -2.94 1.13 15.48
C TRP A 38 -2.34 0.13 14.47
N PRO A 39 -1.02 -0.08 14.49
CA PRO A 39 -0.32 -0.91 13.49
C PRO A 39 -0.88 -2.34 13.37
N ALA A 40 -1.21 -3.01 14.47
CA ALA A 40 -1.81 -4.34 14.42
C ALA A 40 -3.18 -4.36 13.73
N SER A 41 -4.00 -3.32 13.93
CA SER A 41 -5.29 -3.16 13.24
C SER A 41 -5.11 -2.91 11.74
N TYR A 42 -4.02 -2.25 11.33
CA TYR A 42 -3.71 -2.08 9.91
C TYR A 42 -3.50 -3.42 9.20
N ASN A 43 -2.84 -4.40 9.82
CA ASN A 43 -2.71 -5.74 9.24
C ASN A 43 -4.06 -6.45 9.10
N VAL A 44 -4.99 -6.25 10.05
CA VAL A 44 -6.37 -6.76 9.92
C VAL A 44 -7.09 -6.13 8.74
N ILE A 45 -6.88 -4.82 8.51
CA ILE A 45 -7.40 -4.14 7.31
C ILE A 45 -6.78 -4.72 6.05
N CYS A 46 -5.48 -5.01 6.03
CA CYS A 46 -4.80 -5.64 4.90
C CYS A 46 -5.35 -7.05 4.61
N GLU A 47 -5.61 -7.87 5.63
CA GLU A 47 -6.28 -9.16 5.49
C GLU A 47 -7.70 -9.02 4.90
N LEU A 48 -8.48 -8.06 5.40
CA LEU A 48 -9.82 -7.77 4.87
C LEU A 48 -9.79 -7.31 3.40
N LEU A 49 -8.77 -6.55 3.01
CA LEU A 49 -8.59 -5.99 1.67
C LEU A 49 -7.65 -6.82 0.77
N GLY A 50 -7.32 -8.05 1.18
CA GLY A 50 -6.57 -9.01 0.37
C GLY A 50 -7.34 -9.49 -0.87
N ALA A 51 -7.06 -10.69 -1.35
CA ALA A 51 -7.65 -11.30 -2.55
C ALA A 51 -9.10 -11.80 -2.33
N ASN A 52 -9.88 -11.10 -1.49
CA ASN A 52 -11.31 -11.31 -1.36
C ASN A 52 -12.05 -10.79 -2.61
N TRP A 53 -13.12 -11.46 -3.02
CA TRP A 53 -13.81 -11.15 -4.29
C TRP A 53 -14.25 -9.68 -4.41
N TYR A 54 -14.71 -9.05 -3.31
CA TYR A 54 -15.14 -7.66 -3.31
C TYR A 54 -13.96 -6.70 -3.45
N ALA A 55 -12.82 -7.02 -2.83
CA ALA A 55 -11.60 -6.22 -2.90
C ALA A 55 -10.97 -6.34 -4.29
N LEU A 56 -10.98 -7.53 -4.89
CA LEU A 56 -10.55 -7.74 -6.28
C LEU A 56 -11.44 -6.98 -7.27
N ALA A 57 -12.76 -7.03 -7.10
CA ALA A 57 -13.69 -6.27 -7.92
C ALA A 57 -13.46 -4.75 -7.80
N ALA A 58 -13.24 -4.25 -6.57
CA ALA A 58 -12.92 -2.85 -6.32
C ALA A 58 -11.57 -2.45 -6.94
N SER A 59 -10.52 -3.26 -6.78
CA SER A 59 -9.19 -3.04 -7.40
C SER A 59 -9.27 -3.01 -8.92
N ALA A 60 -10.01 -3.95 -9.54
CA ALA A 60 -10.20 -3.98 -10.99
C ALA A 60 -11.01 -2.77 -11.50
N GLY A 61 -12.07 -2.39 -10.78
CA GLY A 61 -12.86 -1.20 -11.09
C GLY A 61 -12.05 0.09 -10.99
N LEU A 62 -11.22 0.22 -9.95
CA LEU A 62 -10.32 1.35 -9.77
C LEU A 62 -9.26 1.41 -10.88
N ALA A 63 -8.66 0.28 -11.24
CA ALA A 63 -7.72 0.20 -12.35
C ALA A 63 -8.36 0.64 -13.67
N LEU A 64 -9.59 0.20 -13.95
CA LEU A 64 -10.36 0.64 -15.11
C LEU A 64 -10.62 2.15 -15.09
N LEU A 65 -11.08 2.70 -13.97
CA LEU A 65 -11.31 4.14 -13.80
C LEU A 65 -10.02 4.95 -14.05
N PHE A 66 -8.89 4.48 -13.54
CA PHE A 66 -7.59 5.11 -13.73
C PHE A 66 -7.12 5.06 -15.19
N ILE A 67 -7.30 3.94 -15.88
CA ILE A 67 -7.00 3.82 -17.33
C ILE A 67 -7.87 4.78 -18.14
N ILE A 68 -9.18 4.81 -17.88
CA ILE A 68 -10.10 5.72 -18.58
C ILE A 68 -9.70 7.18 -18.32
N HIS A 69 -9.36 7.52 -17.08
CA HIS A 69 -8.89 8.85 -16.69
C HIS A 69 -7.66 9.28 -17.51
N ILE A 70 -6.65 8.41 -17.64
CA ILE A 70 -5.45 8.69 -18.45
C ILE A 70 -5.80 8.86 -19.93
N ILE A 71 -6.60 7.97 -20.51
CA ILE A 71 -6.99 8.04 -21.93
C ILE A 71 -7.66 9.38 -22.22
N TYR A 72 -8.63 9.78 -21.40
CA TYR A 72 -9.35 11.06 -21.58
C TYR A 72 -8.45 12.26 -21.29
N ALA A 73 -7.56 12.20 -20.31
CA ALA A 73 -6.60 13.26 -20.01
C ALA A 73 -5.64 13.51 -21.18
N VAL A 74 -5.08 12.44 -21.76
CA VAL A 74 -4.20 12.53 -22.93
C VAL A 74 -4.98 13.06 -24.14
N TRP A 75 -6.18 12.53 -24.40
CA TRP A 75 -7.03 12.98 -25.50
C TRP A 75 -7.31 14.49 -25.39
N LEU A 76 -7.78 14.95 -24.23
CA LEU A 76 -8.06 16.37 -23.99
C LEU A 76 -6.79 17.23 -24.12
N THR A 77 -5.64 16.75 -23.65
CA THR A 77 -4.38 17.49 -23.77
C THR A 77 -3.96 17.65 -25.23
N LEU A 78 -4.02 16.58 -26.02
CA LEU A 78 -3.69 16.62 -27.45
C LEU A 78 -4.68 17.50 -28.23
N GLN A 79 -5.98 17.43 -27.90
CA GLN A 79 -7.01 18.28 -28.51
C GLN A 79 -6.77 19.75 -28.18
N ASN A 80 -6.49 20.10 -26.93
CA ASN A 80 -6.19 21.47 -26.51
C ASN A 80 -4.90 21.99 -27.15
N ARG A 81 -3.86 21.15 -27.28
CA ARG A 81 -2.62 21.50 -27.96
C ARG A 81 -2.82 21.73 -29.45
N LYS A 82 -3.61 20.88 -30.12
CA LYS A 82 -3.97 21.06 -31.54
C LYS A 82 -4.79 22.34 -31.75
N ALA A 83 -5.74 22.63 -30.86
CA ALA A 83 -6.57 23.83 -30.93
C ALA A 83 -5.79 25.13 -30.68
N ARG A 84 -4.72 25.09 -29.87
CA ARG A 84 -3.83 26.24 -29.67
C ARG A 84 -2.99 26.60 -30.90
N GLY A 85 -2.81 25.69 -31.86
CA GLY A 85 -1.98 25.92 -33.05
C GLY A 85 -0.48 26.08 -32.73
N ASN A 86 0.31 26.43 -33.75
CA ASN A 86 1.75 26.71 -33.64
C ASN A 86 2.05 28.19 -33.34
N ASP A 87 1.02 29.02 -33.22
CA ASP A 87 1.18 30.46 -33.06
C ASP A 87 1.70 30.80 -31.67
N ARG A 88 2.93 31.33 -31.64
CA ARG A 88 3.51 31.94 -30.45
C ARG A 88 2.63 33.14 -30.10
N TYR A 89 1.92 33.07 -28.98
CA TYR A 89 0.98 34.11 -28.52
C TYR A 89 1.44 35.53 -28.90
N ALA A 90 0.60 36.28 -29.61
CA ALA A 90 0.81 37.70 -29.89
C ALA A 90 0.87 38.57 -28.60
N VAL A 91 0.52 37.99 -27.46
CA VAL A 91 0.61 38.58 -26.12
C VAL A 91 1.42 37.64 -25.21
N THR A 92 2.68 37.98 -24.95
CA THR A 92 3.57 37.24 -24.04
C THR A 92 3.27 37.49 -22.55
N ALA A 93 2.41 38.47 -22.25
CA ALA A 93 1.97 38.76 -20.89
C ALA A 93 1.01 37.67 -20.40
N LYS A 94 1.48 36.83 -19.46
CA LYS A 94 0.66 35.83 -18.77
C LYS A 94 -0.50 36.54 -18.06
N PRO A 95 -1.77 36.22 -18.35
CA PRO A 95 -2.88 36.70 -17.54
C PRO A 95 -2.69 36.19 -16.10
N LYS A 96 -2.88 37.06 -15.10
CA LYS A 96 -2.78 36.70 -13.66
C LYS A 96 -3.71 35.54 -13.24
N SER A 97 -4.65 35.15 -14.10
CA SER A 97 -5.69 34.14 -13.86
C SER A 97 -5.31 32.69 -14.22
N VAL A 98 -4.15 32.43 -14.85
CA VAL A 98 -3.77 31.07 -15.29
C VAL A 98 -2.77 30.43 -14.32
N GLU A 99 -3.20 29.41 -13.59
CA GLU A 99 -2.34 28.68 -12.65
C GLU A 99 -1.29 27.82 -13.37
N TRP A 100 -0.08 27.76 -12.83
CA TRP A 100 1.01 26.95 -13.38
C TRP A 100 0.68 25.45 -13.45
N SER A 101 -0.04 24.93 -12.45
CA SER A 101 -0.53 23.54 -12.40
C SER A 101 -1.35 23.21 -13.65
N SER A 102 -2.28 24.10 -14.04
CA SER A 102 -3.14 23.92 -15.22
C SER A 102 -2.35 23.83 -16.53
N GLN A 103 -1.16 24.42 -16.60
CA GLN A 103 -0.29 24.40 -17.77
C GLN A 103 0.54 23.11 -17.85
N ASN A 104 0.75 22.44 -16.73
CA ASN A 104 1.64 21.28 -16.59
C ASN A 104 0.89 19.99 -16.18
N MET A 105 -0.44 19.96 -16.29
CA MET A 105 -1.28 18.82 -15.87
C MET A 105 -0.84 17.48 -16.45
N LEU A 106 -0.43 17.42 -17.72
CA LEU A 106 0.07 16.18 -18.33
C LEU A 106 1.39 15.73 -17.70
N VAL A 107 2.33 16.66 -17.48
CA VAL A 107 3.62 16.37 -16.86
C VAL A 107 3.42 15.89 -15.42
N LEU A 108 2.58 16.59 -14.65
CA LEU A 108 2.20 16.17 -13.30
C LEU A 108 1.56 14.77 -13.30
N GLY A 109 0.67 14.49 -14.26
CA GLY A 109 0.07 13.16 -14.44
C GLY A 109 1.10 12.06 -14.72
N ILE A 110 2.13 12.35 -15.51
CA ILE A 110 3.23 11.41 -15.78
C ILE A 110 4.05 11.14 -14.51
N VAL A 111 4.35 12.17 -13.72
CA VAL A 111 5.06 12.00 -12.44
C VAL A 111 4.22 11.18 -11.45
N VAL A 112 2.92 11.44 -11.36
CA VAL A 112 1.99 10.65 -10.53
C VAL A 112 1.93 9.20 -11.01
N LEU A 113 1.91 8.96 -12.32
CA LEU A 113 1.95 7.60 -12.89
C LEU A 113 3.25 6.87 -12.54
N ALA A 114 4.40 7.54 -12.65
CA ALA A 114 5.69 6.96 -12.28
C ALA A 114 5.74 6.61 -10.78
N PHE A 115 5.25 7.50 -9.91
CA PHE A 115 5.07 7.23 -8.49
C PHE A 115 4.16 6.03 -8.25
N LEU A 116 3.01 5.97 -8.94
CA LEU A 116 2.06 4.86 -8.80
C LEU A 116 2.68 3.51 -9.17
N VAL A 117 3.51 3.45 -10.22
CA VAL A 117 4.20 2.20 -10.59
C VAL A 117 5.11 1.71 -9.46
N VAL A 118 5.93 2.60 -8.88
CA VAL A 118 6.79 2.26 -7.73
C VAL A 118 5.93 1.80 -6.55
N HIS A 119 4.86 2.53 -6.25
CA HIS A 119 3.92 2.19 -5.18
C HIS A 119 3.27 0.81 -5.37
N LEU A 120 2.81 0.49 -6.58
CA LEU A 120 2.21 -0.81 -6.89
C LEU A 120 3.23 -1.95 -6.80
N ILE A 121 4.50 -1.72 -7.18
CA ILE A 121 5.56 -2.73 -7.03
C ILE A 121 5.85 -3.00 -5.55
N GLN A 122 5.92 -1.95 -4.72
CA GLN A 122 6.26 -2.10 -3.30
C GLN A 122 5.14 -2.71 -2.46
N PHE A 123 3.88 -2.45 -2.82
CA PHE A 123 2.73 -2.89 -2.02
C PHE A 123 1.83 -3.89 -2.77
N TRP A 124 1.08 -3.44 -3.79
CA TRP A 124 0.08 -4.29 -4.45
C TRP A 124 0.67 -5.60 -5.02
N ALA A 125 1.84 -5.53 -5.67
CA ALA A 125 2.51 -6.68 -6.29
C ALA A 125 3.07 -7.68 -5.28
N LYS A 126 3.39 -7.23 -4.06
CA LYS A 126 3.86 -8.07 -2.94
C LYS A 126 2.73 -8.60 -2.07
N MET A 127 1.58 -7.93 -2.08
CA MET A 127 0.41 -8.28 -1.27
C MET A 127 -0.66 -8.98 -2.12
N GLN A 128 -1.66 -8.25 -2.61
CA GLN A 128 -2.83 -8.80 -3.30
C GLN A 128 -2.46 -9.63 -4.54
N LEU A 129 -1.42 -9.25 -5.30
CA LEU A 129 -0.98 -10.04 -6.45
C LEU A 129 -0.38 -11.41 -6.06
N GLN A 130 0.37 -11.49 -4.95
CA GLN A 130 0.93 -12.78 -4.50
C GLN A 130 -0.19 -13.73 -4.07
N GLU A 131 -1.19 -13.23 -3.35
CA GLU A 131 -2.38 -14.01 -2.98
C GLU A 131 -3.13 -14.51 -4.23
N ILE A 132 -3.36 -13.65 -5.23
CA ILE A 132 -4.00 -14.06 -6.49
C ILE A 132 -3.22 -15.17 -7.20
N ARG A 133 -1.88 -15.10 -7.17
CA ARG A 133 -1.00 -16.08 -7.81
C ARG A 133 -0.86 -17.37 -7.01
N GLY A 134 -1.31 -17.40 -5.76
CA GLY A 134 -1.07 -18.52 -4.85
C GLY A 134 0.43 -18.76 -4.60
N VAL A 135 1.25 -17.71 -4.68
CA VAL A 135 2.70 -17.81 -4.45
C VAL A 135 2.99 -17.38 -3.02
N GLU A 136 3.61 -18.27 -2.26
CA GLU A 136 4.04 -17.98 -0.89
C GLU A 136 5.39 -17.29 -0.92
N GLY A 137 5.44 -16.05 -0.41
CA GLY A 137 6.67 -15.34 -0.09
C GLY A 137 7.04 -15.50 1.37
N THR A 138 8.20 -14.97 1.78
CA THR A 138 8.63 -14.97 3.18
C THR A 138 7.64 -14.26 4.10
N LEU A 139 7.03 -13.17 3.62
CA LEU A 139 6.03 -12.41 4.37
C LEU A 139 4.63 -12.82 3.91
N PRO A 140 3.72 -13.19 4.84
CA PRO A 140 2.32 -13.35 4.50
C PRO A 140 1.77 -12.04 3.91
N PRO A 141 1.03 -12.08 2.79
CA PRO A 141 0.54 -10.88 2.11
C PRO A 141 -0.32 -9.93 2.96
N SER A 142 -0.93 -10.43 4.03
CA SER A 142 -1.71 -9.64 5.00
C SER A 142 -0.85 -8.83 5.98
N MET A 143 0.46 -9.06 6.06
CA MET A 143 1.37 -8.36 6.98
C MET A 143 1.81 -6.99 6.43
N GLY A 144 0.84 -6.10 6.22
CA GLY A 144 1.05 -4.77 5.66
C GLY A 144 2.14 -3.95 6.37
N THR A 145 2.25 -4.03 7.70
CA THR A 145 3.30 -3.34 8.47
C THR A 145 4.71 -3.81 8.13
N LEU A 146 4.89 -5.09 7.78
CA LEU A 146 6.21 -5.61 7.37
C LEU A 146 6.55 -5.23 5.93
N PHE A 147 5.57 -5.03 5.05
CA PHE A 147 5.83 -4.42 3.75
C PHE A 147 6.16 -2.92 3.86
N ILE A 148 5.57 -2.22 4.84
CA ILE A 148 5.99 -0.85 5.20
C ILE A 148 7.44 -0.86 5.67
N GLN A 149 7.79 -1.78 6.57
CA GLN A 149 9.17 -2.00 7.03
C GLN A 149 10.12 -2.19 5.83
N GLU A 150 9.88 -3.16 4.95
CA GLU A 150 10.74 -3.39 3.78
C GLU A 150 10.88 -2.17 2.88
N ALA A 151 9.76 -1.49 2.57
CA ALA A 151 9.77 -0.39 1.63
C ALA A 151 10.49 0.83 2.21
N PHE A 152 10.19 1.21 3.46
CA PHE A 152 10.65 2.46 4.07
C PHE A 152 11.99 2.35 4.81
N SER A 153 12.55 1.14 4.97
CA SER A 153 13.99 0.97 5.27
C SER A 153 14.88 1.41 4.11
N MET A 154 14.36 1.53 2.88
CA MET A 154 15.13 2.00 1.74
C MET A 154 15.12 3.53 1.65
N VAL A 155 16.29 4.16 1.70
CA VAL A 155 16.47 5.63 1.69
C VAL A 155 15.76 6.32 0.50
N TYR A 156 15.68 5.67 -0.66
CA TYR A 156 15.06 6.26 -1.84
C TYR A 156 13.52 6.31 -1.76
N THR A 157 12.88 5.44 -0.97
CA THR A 157 11.41 5.34 -0.90
C THR A 157 10.76 6.65 -0.46
N PRO A 158 11.11 7.27 0.69
CA PRO A 158 10.51 8.54 1.09
C PRO A 158 10.77 9.65 0.07
N ILE A 159 11.93 9.67 -0.59
CA ILE A 159 12.26 10.67 -1.62
C ILE A 159 11.29 10.58 -2.81
N VAL A 160 11.13 9.37 -3.37
CA VAL A 160 10.21 9.13 -4.49
C VAL A 160 8.77 9.44 -4.09
N TYR A 161 8.37 9.07 -2.88
CA TYR A 161 7.01 9.30 -2.38
C TYR A 161 6.72 10.79 -2.19
N ILE A 162 7.64 11.55 -1.60
CA ILE A 162 7.46 13.00 -1.42
C ILE A 162 7.38 13.73 -2.77
N ILE A 163 8.20 13.36 -3.76
CA ILE A 163 8.11 13.91 -5.12
C ILE A 163 6.74 13.59 -5.74
N GLY A 164 6.29 12.33 -5.61
CA GLY A 164 4.97 11.90 -6.06
C GLY A 164 3.84 12.66 -5.39
N PHE A 165 3.91 12.87 -4.07
CA PHE A 165 2.92 13.61 -3.29
C PHE A 165 2.85 15.09 -3.64
N ILE A 166 3.99 15.74 -3.90
CA ILE A 166 4.01 17.14 -4.38
C ILE A 166 3.36 17.22 -5.76
N ALA A 167 3.68 16.31 -6.67
CA ALA A 167 3.04 16.26 -7.99
C ALA A 167 1.53 16.00 -7.88
N LEU A 168 1.13 15.08 -7.00
CA LEU A 168 -0.27 14.78 -6.70
C LEU A 168 -0.98 15.97 -6.08
N TRP A 169 -0.32 16.77 -5.23
CA TRP A 169 -0.89 18.00 -4.68
C TRP A 169 -1.30 18.97 -5.79
N PHE A 170 -0.39 19.27 -6.73
CA PHE A 170 -0.72 20.16 -7.84
C PHE A 170 -1.81 19.59 -8.74
N HIS A 171 -1.74 18.28 -9.04
CA HIS A 171 -2.69 17.60 -9.90
C HIS A 171 -4.09 17.56 -9.29
N MET A 172 -4.20 17.08 -8.04
CA MET A 172 -5.47 16.94 -7.32
C MET A 172 -6.05 18.30 -6.94
N ASN A 173 -5.24 19.27 -6.54
CA ASN A 173 -5.72 20.62 -6.23
C ASN A 173 -6.31 21.30 -7.48
N HIS A 174 -5.79 21.05 -8.68
CA HIS A 174 -6.44 21.55 -9.89
C HIS A 174 -7.68 20.71 -10.25
N GLY A 175 -7.54 19.38 -10.21
CA GLY A 175 -8.59 18.43 -10.58
C GLY A 175 -9.87 18.58 -9.76
N PHE A 176 -9.73 18.82 -8.45
CA PHE A 176 -10.86 18.86 -7.52
C PHE A 176 -11.81 20.03 -7.79
N TRP A 177 -11.32 21.27 -7.98
CA TRP A 177 -12.26 22.36 -8.29
C TRP A 177 -12.72 22.31 -9.76
N SER A 178 -11.88 21.82 -10.68
CA SER A 178 -12.19 21.80 -12.11
C SER A 178 -13.25 20.76 -12.49
N MET A 179 -13.41 19.67 -11.73
CA MET A 179 -14.52 18.73 -11.92
C MET A 179 -15.89 19.39 -11.66
N PHE A 180 -16.00 20.26 -10.63
CA PHE A 180 -17.25 20.99 -10.37
C PHE A 180 -17.55 22.00 -11.46
N GLN A 181 -16.52 22.67 -11.99
CA GLN A 181 -16.68 23.53 -13.17
C GLN A 181 -17.20 22.74 -14.38
N SER A 182 -16.71 21.52 -14.60
CA SER A 182 -17.13 20.67 -15.72
C SER A 182 -18.60 20.25 -15.62
N CYS A 183 -19.15 20.20 -14.41
CA CYS A 183 -20.57 19.92 -14.14
C CYS A 183 -21.45 21.18 -14.07
N GLY A 184 -20.89 22.38 -14.32
CA GLY A 184 -21.63 23.65 -14.33
C GLY A 184 -21.79 24.33 -12.96
N TRP A 185 -21.07 23.89 -11.93
CA TRP A 185 -21.04 24.55 -10.62
C TRP A 185 -19.91 25.58 -10.55
N ASP A 186 -20.01 26.65 -11.35
CA ASP A 186 -18.92 27.62 -11.53
C ASP A 186 -19.35 29.10 -11.52
N ASN A 187 -20.47 29.44 -10.90
CA ASN A 187 -20.85 30.85 -10.70
C ASN A 187 -19.82 31.64 -9.88
N ASP A 188 -19.86 32.97 -10.01
CA ASP A 188 -18.90 33.90 -9.40
C ASP A 188 -18.80 33.81 -7.87
N THR A 189 -19.81 33.25 -7.21
CA THR A 189 -19.79 33.05 -5.75
C THR A 189 -19.14 31.72 -5.37
N TRP A 190 -19.47 30.63 -6.07
CA TRP A 190 -19.05 29.29 -5.68
C TRP A 190 -17.70 28.87 -6.24
N LEU A 191 -17.33 29.28 -7.45
CA LEU A 191 -16.04 28.90 -8.03
C LEU A 191 -14.85 29.33 -7.16
N PRO A 192 -14.79 30.57 -6.60
CA PRO A 192 -13.73 30.95 -5.67
C PRO A 192 -13.73 30.12 -4.38
N ARG A 193 -14.91 29.70 -3.88
CA ARG A 193 -15.03 28.86 -2.68
C ARG A 193 -14.52 27.45 -2.94
N LEU A 194 -14.90 26.85 -4.08
CA LEU A 194 -14.46 25.51 -4.48
C LEU A 194 -12.93 25.45 -4.66
N LYS A 195 -12.33 26.50 -5.23
CA LYS A 195 -10.86 26.61 -5.29
C LYS A 195 -10.21 26.66 -3.91
N LYS A 196 -10.78 27.40 -2.95
CA LYS A 196 -10.29 27.43 -1.56
C LYS A 196 -10.46 26.07 -0.86
N ILE A 197 -11.62 25.42 -1.01
CA ILE A 197 -11.89 24.09 -0.46
C ILE A 197 -10.89 23.08 -1.02
N SER A 198 -10.71 23.09 -2.34
CA SER A 198 -9.73 22.26 -3.04
C SER A 198 -8.32 22.41 -2.46
N CYS A 199 -7.88 23.65 -2.25
CA CYS A 199 -6.57 23.95 -1.71
C CYS A 199 -6.42 23.39 -0.29
N TRP A 200 -7.37 23.68 0.61
CA TRP A 200 -7.32 23.17 1.99
C TRP A 200 -7.38 21.65 2.05
N TRP A 201 -8.38 21.06 1.40
CA TRP A 201 -8.57 19.61 1.37
C TRP A 201 -7.34 18.88 0.84
N THR A 202 -6.85 19.29 -0.34
CA THR A 202 -5.68 18.67 -0.97
C THR A 202 -4.43 18.86 -0.12
N THR A 203 -4.25 20.03 0.50
CA THR A 203 -3.12 20.28 1.39
C THR A 203 -3.16 19.37 2.61
N ILE A 204 -4.33 19.20 3.25
CA ILE A 204 -4.48 18.31 4.40
C ILE A 204 -4.17 16.86 4.02
N VAL A 205 -4.79 16.34 2.96
CA VAL A 205 -4.56 14.96 2.50
C VAL A 205 -3.09 14.71 2.18
N ILE A 206 -2.44 15.62 1.45
CA ILE A 206 -1.03 15.46 1.09
C ILE A 206 -0.10 15.63 2.30
N ALA A 207 -0.40 16.54 3.22
CA ALA A 207 0.36 16.67 4.46
C ALA A 207 0.29 15.39 5.30
N LEU A 208 -0.88 14.73 5.36
CA LEU A 208 -1.03 13.44 6.03
C LEU A 208 -0.22 12.33 5.34
N PHE A 209 -0.21 12.26 4.01
CA PHE A 209 0.64 11.32 3.28
C PHE A 209 2.15 11.56 3.51
N ILE A 210 2.57 12.82 3.55
CA ILE A 210 3.97 13.17 3.86
C ILE A 210 4.29 12.77 5.31
N ALA A 211 3.41 13.04 6.27
CA ALA A 211 3.58 12.60 7.65
C ALA A 211 3.67 11.07 7.75
N GLN A 212 2.83 10.33 7.01
CA GLN A 212 2.91 8.87 6.90
C GLN A 212 4.27 8.42 6.38
N ALA A 213 4.76 8.97 5.27
CA ALA A 213 6.07 8.62 4.73
C ALA A 213 7.21 8.87 5.74
N VAL A 214 7.16 9.98 6.48
CA VAL A 214 8.15 10.31 7.52
C VAL A 214 8.07 9.31 8.67
N VAL A 215 6.88 9.10 9.24
CA VAL A 215 6.69 8.17 10.37
C VAL A 215 7.08 6.75 9.99
N PHE A 216 6.67 6.29 8.81
CA PHE A 216 7.02 4.95 8.31
C PHE A 216 8.52 4.80 8.13
N THR A 217 9.21 5.83 7.64
CA THR A 217 10.68 5.81 7.52
C THR A 217 11.34 5.70 8.89
N VAL A 218 10.93 6.52 9.86
CA VAL A 218 11.50 6.52 11.21
C VAL A 218 11.25 5.17 11.88
N ASN A 219 10.01 4.68 11.85
CA ASN A 219 9.64 3.40 12.45
C ASN A 219 10.38 2.23 11.81
N ALA A 220 10.53 2.22 10.48
CA ALA A 220 11.26 1.17 9.77
C ALA A 220 12.76 1.18 10.12
N HIS A 221 13.40 2.34 10.26
CA HIS A 221 14.82 2.40 10.65
C HIS A 221 15.07 2.05 12.13
N ASN A 222 14.05 2.17 12.97
CA ASN A 222 14.08 1.73 14.37
C ASN A 222 13.58 0.28 14.54
N ASP A 223 13.33 -0.43 13.44
CA ASP A 223 12.73 -1.78 13.41
C ASP A 223 11.46 -1.93 14.26
N PHE A 224 10.70 -0.85 14.43
CA PHE A 224 9.48 -0.82 15.25
C PHE A 224 8.48 -1.89 14.81
N TYR A 225 8.29 -2.08 13.51
CA TYR A 225 7.33 -3.06 12.99
C TYR A 225 7.73 -4.52 13.22
N LYS A 226 8.99 -4.76 13.62
CA LYS A 226 9.53 -6.08 13.99
C LYS A 226 9.59 -6.28 15.51
N THR A 227 9.74 -5.19 16.28
CA THR A 227 9.96 -5.23 17.73
C THR A 227 8.73 -4.99 18.58
N ASP A 228 7.68 -4.34 18.05
CA ASP A 228 6.44 -4.06 18.77
C ASP A 228 5.72 -5.34 19.23
N ASP A 229 5.37 -5.39 20.53
CA ASP A 229 4.81 -6.59 21.17
C ASP A 229 3.46 -7.01 20.59
N ALA A 230 2.60 -6.05 20.24
CA ALA A 230 1.28 -6.34 19.68
C ALA A 230 1.40 -6.92 18.27
N LEU A 231 2.29 -6.34 17.44
CA LEU A 231 2.62 -6.86 16.12
C LEU A 231 3.26 -8.25 16.19
N ARG A 232 4.25 -8.45 17.07
CA ARG A 232 4.90 -9.77 17.25
C ARG A 232 3.90 -10.83 17.69
N SER A 233 3.03 -10.51 18.64
CA SER A 233 1.98 -11.43 19.08
C SER A 233 1.04 -11.79 17.93
N GLN A 234 0.69 -10.83 17.07
CA GLN A 234 -0.09 -11.09 15.86
C GLN A 234 0.66 -12.00 14.88
N TYR A 235 1.96 -11.78 14.63
CA TYR A 235 2.77 -12.60 13.72
C TYR A 235 2.92 -14.05 14.21
N VAL A 236 3.14 -14.22 15.52
CA VAL A 236 3.18 -15.55 16.19
C VAL A 236 1.86 -16.28 15.97
N GLY A 237 0.73 -15.59 16.12
CA GLY A 237 -0.59 -16.18 15.83
C GLY A 237 -0.76 -16.59 14.36
N VAL A 238 -0.20 -15.84 13.42
CA VAL A 238 -0.20 -16.19 11.99
C VAL A 238 0.66 -17.43 11.74
N ILE A 239 1.85 -17.51 12.33
CA ILE A 239 2.71 -18.70 12.25
C ILE A 239 1.99 -19.93 12.80
N GLY A 240 1.36 -19.81 13.98
CA GLY A 240 0.61 -20.92 14.58
C GLY A 240 -0.46 -21.46 13.62
N LYS A 241 -1.23 -20.58 12.97
CA LYS A 241 -2.20 -20.97 11.95
C LYS A 241 -1.56 -21.63 10.73
N MET A 242 -0.41 -21.15 10.27
CA MET A 242 0.30 -21.69 9.09
C MET A 242 0.70 -23.16 9.28
N VAL A 243 1.15 -23.53 10.48
CA VAL A 243 1.60 -24.91 10.80
C VAL A 243 0.58 -25.73 11.59
N GLY A 244 -0.62 -25.20 11.82
CA GLY A 244 -1.69 -25.90 12.56
C GLY A 244 -1.45 -26.02 14.07
N LEU A 245 -0.59 -25.18 14.65
CA LEU A 245 -0.39 -25.12 16.09
C LEU A 245 -1.51 -24.29 16.76
N PRO A 246 -2.12 -24.80 17.84
CA PRO A 246 -3.11 -24.06 18.61
C PRO A 246 -2.49 -22.77 19.19
N VAL A 247 -3.02 -21.63 18.76
CA VAL A 247 -2.50 -20.28 19.07
C VAL A 247 -2.53 -19.98 20.58
N ASP A 248 -3.38 -20.68 21.33
CA ASP A 248 -3.50 -20.61 22.79
C ASP A 248 -2.45 -21.43 23.55
N ARG A 249 -1.69 -22.31 22.87
CA ARG A 249 -0.77 -23.26 23.52
C ARG A 249 0.71 -23.02 23.27
N VAL A 250 1.07 -22.08 22.40
CA VAL A 250 2.47 -21.77 22.10
C VAL A 250 2.71 -20.30 22.37
N SER A 251 3.51 -20.00 23.40
CA SER A 251 3.93 -18.63 23.69
C SER A 251 4.91 -18.14 22.63
N SER A 252 4.99 -16.82 22.45
CA SER A 252 5.97 -16.16 21.56
C SER A 252 7.42 -16.59 21.84
N GLU A 253 7.73 -16.93 23.09
CA GLU A 253 9.05 -17.39 23.53
C GLU A 253 9.36 -18.84 23.12
N GLN A 254 8.35 -19.71 23.13
CA GLN A 254 8.51 -21.13 22.80
C GLN A 254 8.45 -21.39 21.30
N LEU A 255 7.79 -20.52 20.54
CA LEU A 255 7.54 -20.73 19.12
C LEU A 255 8.81 -21.01 18.30
N PRO A 256 9.94 -20.29 18.46
CA PRO A 256 11.16 -20.58 17.70
C PRO A 256 11.65 -22.01 17.90
N MET A 257 11.74 -22.46 19.15
CA MET A 257 12.17 -23.81 19.48
C MET A 257 11.22 -24.86 18.89
N VAL A 258 9.90 -24.63 18.98
CA VAL A 258 8.89 -25.56 18.42
C VAL A 258 9.01 -25.65 16.91
N ILE A 259 9.15 -24.52 16.21
CA ILE A 259 9.31 -24.50 14.75
C ILE A 259 10.59 -25.22 14.34
N GLU A 260 11.71 -24.95 15.02
CA GLU A 260 13.00 -25.56 14.71
C GLU A 260 13.00 -27.08 14.96
N GLN A 261 12.44 -27.54 16.08
CA GLN A 261 12.36 -28.96 16.40
C GLN A 261 11.54 -29.74 15.36
N ASN A 262 10.35 -29.23 15.01
CA ASN A 262 9.50 -29.88 14.01
C ASN A 262 10.16 -29.85 12.63
N LEU A 263 10.79 -28.73 12.25
CA LEU A 263 11.49 -28.63 10.97
C LEU A 263 12.66 -29.61 10.87
N ASN A 264 13.42 -29.81 11.95
CA ASN A 264 14.53 -30.78 11.99
C ASN A 264 14.03 -32.22 11.76
N VAL A 265 12.90 -32.60 12.36
CA VAL A 265 12.28 -33.91 12.14
C VAL A 265 11.77 -34.04 10.71
N LEU A 266 11.02 -33.06 10.23
CA LEU A 266 10.43 -33.09 8.88
C LEU A 266 11.48 -33.06 7.77
N SER A 267 12.64 -32.46 8.03
CA SER A 267 13.75 -32.36 7.08
C SER A 267 14.67 -33.58 7.09
N ASP A 268 14.50 -34.52 8.02
CA ASP A 268 15.32 -35.73 8.10
C ASP A 268 15.03 -36.66 6.89
N PRO A 269 16.03 -36.94 6.03
CA PRO A 269 15.85 -37.86 4.90
C PRO A 269 15.42 -39.27 5.33
N GLN A 270 15.82 -39.72 6.52
CA GLN A 270 15.42 -41.03 7.04
C GLN A 270 13.93 -41.06 7.38
N PHE A 271 13.41 -40.00 7.99
CA PHE A 271 11.98 -39.87 8.25
C PHE A 271 11.18 -39.86 6.95
N ALA A 272 11.61 -39.07 5.95
CA ALA A 272 10.96 -39.03 4.65
C ALA A 272 10.96 -40.40 3.95
N ALA A 273 12.04 -41.18 4.05
CA ALA A 273 12.12 -42.52 3.47
C ALA A 273 11.13 -43.51 4.13
N GLN A 274 10.90 -43.39 5.44
CA GLN A 274 9.97 -44.25 6.19
C GLN A 274 8.51 -44.04 5.79
N LEU A 275 8.14 -42.88 5.25
CA LEU A 275 6.77 -42.61 4.79
C LEU A 275 6.35 -43.44 3.56
N SER A 276 7.27 -44.22 2.97
CA SER A 276 6.90 -45.24 1.98
C SER A 276 6.18 -46.45 2.60
N ASP A 277 6.27 -46.65 3.92
CA ASP A 277 5.59 -47.74 4.64
C ASP A 277 4.17 -47.32 5.09
N PRO A 278 3.10 -48.02 4.67
CA PRO A 278 1.73 -47.75 5.11
C PRO A 278 1.52 -47.79 6.63
N GLN A 279 2.30 -48.57 7.38
CA GLN A 279 2.23 -48.60 8.85
C GLN A 279 2.67 -47.25 9.44
N VAL A 280 3.75 -46.67 8.91
CA VAL A 280 4.26 -45.36 9.35
C VAL A 280 3.28 -44.26 8.96
N GLN A 281 2.67 -44.33 7.78
CA GLN A 281 1.61 -43.40 7.38
C GLN A 281 0.42 -43.45 8.33
N MET A 282 -0.03 -44.65 8.76
CA MET A 282 -1.11 -44.78 9.74
C MET A 282 -0.73 -44.24 11.13
N GLN A 283 0.52 -44.40 11.56
CA GLN A 283 0.99 -43.91 12.86
C GLN A 283 1.12 -42.39 12.91
N THR A 284 1.66 -41.80 11.84
CA THR A 284 1.96 -40.37 11.76
C THR A 284 0.79 -39.55 11.20
N GLY A 285 -0.10 -40.19 10.45
CA GLY A 285 -1.14 -39.52 9.67
C GLY A 285 -0.62 -38.80 8.42
N LEU A 286 0.63 -39.05 8.01
CA LEU A 286 1.26 -38.37 6.87
C LEU A 286 1.47 -39.34 5.69
N THR A 287 1.09 -38.90 4.49
CA THR A 287 1.57 -39.47 3.22
C THR A 287 2.84 -38.74 2.76
N PRO A 288 3.59 -39.25 1.76
CA PRO A 288 4.69 -38.52 1.17
C PRO A 288 4.28 -37.14 0.63
N GLU A 289 3.10 -37.00 0.03
CA GLU A 289 2.62 -35.70 -0.46
C GLU A 289 2.28 -34.74 0.69
N SER A 290 1.54 -35.21 1.70
CA SER A 290 1.16 -34.34 2.83
C SER A 290 2.36 -33.97 3.71
N HIS A 291 3.39 -34.83 3.76
CA HIS A 291 4.67 -34.51 4.40
C HIS A 291 5.40 -33.38 3.67
N GLN A 292 5.47 -33.42 2.34
CA GLN A 292 6.09 -32.33 1.58
C GLN A 292 5.34 -31.01 1.77
N GLU A 293 4.01 -31.03 1.78
CA GLU A 293 3.19 -29.85 2.07
C GLU A 293 3.46 -29.31 3.48
N LEU A 294 3.50 -30.19 4.48
CA LEU A 294 3.78 -29.81 5.86
C LEU A 294 5.20 -29.26 6.03
N LEU A 295 6.20 -29.91 5.42
CA LEU A 295 7.58 -29.43 5.41
C LEU A 295 7.67 -28.02 4.81
N SER A 296 7.00 -27.78 3.67
CA SER A 296 6.94 -26.44 3.06
C SER A 296 6.33 -25.40 4.01
N LYS A 297 5.24 -25.74 4.71
CA LYS A 297 4.62 -24.84 5.70
C LYS A 297 5.58 -24.50 6.84
N TYR A 298 6.32 -25.47 7.37
CA TYR A 298 7.32 -25.23 8.41
C TYR A 298 8.53 -24.43 7.91
N GLN A 299 8.96 -24.64 6.67
CA GLN A 299 10.02 -23.84 6.05
C GLN A 299 9.60 -22.37 5.88
N HIS A 300 8.38 -22.12 5.40
CA HIS A 300 7.85 -20.76 5.30
C HIS A 300 7.61 -20.12 6.67
N ALA A 301 7.09 -20.87 7.65
CA ALA A 301 6.93 -20.40 9.01
C ALA A 301 8.28 -20.00 9.64
N LYS A 302 9.33 -20.80 9.43
CA LYS A 302 10.68 -20.46 9.89
C LYS A 302 11.22 -19.21 9.19
N ALA A 303 11.10 -19.12 7.87
CA ALA A 303 11.55 -17.94 7.12
C ALA A 303 10.83 -16.66 7.59
N PHE A 304 9.53 -16.76 7.87
CA PHE A 304 8.75 -15.65 8.40
C PHE A 304 9.19 -15.28 9.83
N LEU A 305 9.39 -16.27 10.69
CA LEU A 305 9.89 -16.09 12.05
C LEU A 305 11.24 -15.37 12.07
N ASP A 306 12.21 -15.87 11.30
CA ASP A 306 13.56 -15.33 11.21
C ASP A 306 13.56 -13.88 10.71
N TYR A 307 12.56 -13.47 9.92
CA TYR A 307 12.49 -12.11 9.38
C TYR A 307 12.27 -11.03 10.46
N PHE A 308 11.39 -11.32 11.43
CA PHE A 308 11.01 -10.35 12.48
C PHE A 308 11.66 -10.64 13.84
N MET A 309 12.25 -11.82 14.04
CA MET A 309 13.14 -12.07 15.18
C MET A 309 14.48 -11.40 14.90
N ILE A 310 14.66 -10.18 15.44
CA ILE A 310 15.99 -9.55 15.45
C ILE A 310 16.85 -10.32 16.44
N ASP A 311 18.01 -10.80 16.01
CA ASP A 311 19.01 -11.35 16.93
C ASP A 311 19.31 -10.27 17.98
N ASN A 312 19.06 -10.58 19.25
CA ASN A 312 19.19 -9.68 20.39
C ASN A 312 20.64 -9.23 20.68
N GLU A 313 21.54 -9.25 19.69
CA GLU A 313 22.91 -8.77 19.82
C GLU A 313 23.04 -7.25 19.70
N ALA A 314 22.01 -6.54 19.22
CA ALA A 314 22.09 -5.10 18.93
C ALA A 314 20.97 -4.24 19.53
N ALA A 315 20.17 -4.75 20.48
CA ALA A 315 19.29 -3.87 21.26
C ALA A 315 20.16 -3.06 22.25
N PRO A 316 20.30 -1.72 22.12
CA PRO A 316 20.91 -0.94 23.18
C PRO A 316 20.08 -1.19 24.44
N ALA A 317 20.74 -1.66 25.50
CA ALA A 317 20.10 -1.90 26.80
C ALA A 317 19.19 -0.72 27.12
N ALA A 318 17.90 -0.98 27.31
CA ALA A 318 16.94 0.03 27.74
C ALA A 318 17.55 0.75 28.94
N GLN A 319 17.80 2.05 28.80
CA GLN A 319 18.31 2.83 29.91
C GLN A 319 17.30 2.75 31.05
N PRO A 320 17.73 2.52 32.30
CA PRO A 320 16.81 2.51 33.43
C PRO A 320 16.06 3.83 33.46
N ILE A 321 14.74 3.75 33.63
CA ILE A 321 13.90 4.92 33.88
C ILE A 321 14.41 5.53 35.19
N GLU A 322 15.07 6.69 35.11
CA GLU A 322 15.36 7.50 36.29
C GLU A 322 14.01 7.91 36.90
N GLU A 323 13.70 7.36 38.08
CA GLU A 323 12.63 7.87 38.93
C GLU A 323 12.89 9.35 39.19
N GLN A 324 11.98 10.21 38.71
CA GLN A 324 11.99 11.62 39.11
C GLN A 324 11.74 11.71 40.61
N PRO A 325 12.54 12.47 41.37
CA PRO A 325 12.26 12.68 42.78
C PRO A 325 10.97 13.47 42.93
N GLU A 326 10.05 12.94 43.73
CA GLU A 326 8.85 13.64 44.18
C GLU A 326 9.26 14.98 44.82
N ASN A 327 8.75 16.09 44.26
CA ASN A 327 8.69 17.42 44.87
C ASN A 327 7.32 18.01 44.60
#